data_AF-A0AAU6F9U8-F1
#
_entry.id   AF-A0AAU6F9U8-F1
#
_cell.length_a   1.000
_cell.length_b   1.000
_cell.length_c   1.000
_cell.angle_alpha   90.00
_cell.angle_beta   90.00
_cell.angle_gamma   90.00
#
_symmetry.space_group_name_H-M   'P 1'
#
loop_
_entity.id
_entity.type
_entity.pdbx_description
1 polymer ?
#
loop_
_entity_poly.entity_id
_entity_poly.type
_entity_poly.pdbx_seq_one_letter_code
_entity_poly.pdbx_strand_id
1 'polypeptide(L)'
;MGTNVVRRLAWALLICGPVLGGWALVSQPAADTRPAPVVQSSSSGTTGPGGFAEMYVAAFLRSGDGSQEELAAFYARAADLELEGRPDAVQVGQIAAVRVEEIEPGRYWSVTVAARVLEPARKGAADSGEQPVIRMRFFRVPIEADRDGGPLAALALPSEVAAPGGGTPKAELAYGAPMPAQSSDPAVGTVSEFLSAYLSGSGELVRYISPGTRLTPVRPAPYQSVTVTQVSAETAFQDADGDGRIGAPAGREQLRLVVGVKAARPDGIARPLSYALTLSGRDGRWEVAALDPTPQIVLPDLPAAVASPSLSPAR
;
A
#
# COMPACT_ATOMS: atom_id res chain seq x y z
N MET A 1 -50.81 42.80 49.36
CA MET A 1 -49.33 42.69 49.35
C MET A 1 -48.94 41.35 48.74
N GLY A 2 -48.59 41.28 47.46
CA GLY A 2 -48.32 39.98 46.81
C GLY A 2 -47.71 40.05 45.41
N THR A 3 -47.83 41.19 44.72
CA THR A 3 -47.32 41.35 43.34
C THR A 3 -45.84 41.73 43.27
N ASN A 4 -45.29 42.39 44.30
CA ASN A 4 -43.88 42.78 44.31
C ASN A 4 -42.91 41.63 44.63
N VAL A 5 -43.37 40.57 45.29
CA VAL A 5 -42.54 39.41 45.65
C VAL A 5 -42.34 38.49 44.44
N VAL A 6 -43.41 38.25 43.67
CA VAL A 6 -43.37 37.44 42.44
C VAL A 6 -42.46 38.09 41.38
N ARG A 7 -42.50 39.42 41.25
CA ARG A 7 -41.63 40.14 40.30
C ARG A 7 -40.15 40.09 40.69
N ARG A 8 -39.82 40.09 41.98
CA ARG A 8 -38.44 39.98 42.46
C ARG A 8 -37.87 38.56 42.30
N LEU A 9 -38.71 37.53 42.47
CA LEU A 9 -38.34 36.13 42.21
C LEU A 9 -38.11 35.84 40.71
N ALA A 10 -38.91 36.44 39.82
CA ALA A 10 -38.74 36.30 38.38
C ALA A 10 -37.41 36.90 37.88
N TRP A 11 -36.98 38.03 38.44
CA TRP A 11 -35.68 38.64 38.10
C TRP A 11 -34.49 37.87 38.68
N ALA A 12 -34.63 37.23 39.85
CA ALA A 12 -33.57 36.39 40.42
C ALA A 12 -33.30 35.14 39.57
N LEU A 13 -34.34 34.52 38.99
CA LEU A 13 -34.18 33.35 38.10
C LEU A 13 -33.54 33.73 36.75
N LEU A 14 -33.80 34.95 36.24
CA LEU A 14 -33.23 35.41 34.97
C LEU A 14 -31.72 35.71 35.06
N ILE A 15 -31.20 36.02 36.26
CA ILE A 15 -29.78 36.33 36.51
C ILE A 15 -28.98 35.07 36.90
N CYS A 16 -29.64 33.98 37.32
CA CYS A 16 -28.95 32.74 37.65
C CYS A 16 -28.48 31.94 36.41
N GLY A 17 -29.11 32.17 35.25
CA GLY A 17 -28.76 31.53 33.98
C GLY A 17 -27.37 31.94 33.42
N PRO A 18 -27.04 33.25 33.34
CA PRO A 18 -25.74 33.70 32.82
C PRO A 18 -24.54 33.34 33.70
N VAL A 19 -24.74 33.23 35.02
CA VAL A 19 -23.64 32.93 35.96
C VAL A 19 -23.20 31.46 35.88
N LEU A 20 -24.13 30.53 35.61
CA LEU A 20 -23.80 29.13 35.35
C LEU A 20 -23.23 28.89 33.93
N GLY A 21 -23.58 29.74 32.96
CA GLY A 21 -22.99 29.70 31.62
C GLY A 21 -21.56 30.24 31.55
N GLY A 22 -21.22 31.23 32.39
CA GLY A 22 -19.87 31.82 32.43
C GLY A 22 -18.80 30.88 33.01
N TRP A 23 -19.17 29.99 33.94
CA TRP A 23 -18.23 29.04 34.55
C TRP A 23 -17.89 27.85 33.65
N ALA A 24 -18.72 27.54 32.65
CA ALA A 24 -18.44 26.48 31.68
C ALA A 24 -17.40 26.87 30.62
N LEU A 25 -17.09 28.17 30.46
CA LEU A 25 -16.08 28.66 29.53
C LEU A 25 -14.67 28.75 30.15
N VAL A 26 -14.55 28.67 31.48
CA VAL A 26 -13.25 28.74 32.19
C VAL A 26 -12.68 27.35 32.46
N SER A 27 -13.50 26.29 32.39
CA SER A 27 -13.05 24.89 32.50
C SER A 27 -12.89 24.23 31.13
N GLN A 28 -12.09 24.83 30.25
CA GLN A 28 -11.53 24.07 29.14
C GLN A 28 -10.39 23.21 29.68
N PRO A 29 -10.42 21.87 29.53
CA PRO A 29 -9.27 21.05 29.86
C PRO A 29 -8.08 21.54 29.03
N ALA A 30 -6.93 21.67 29.68
CA ALA A 30 -5.69 22.06 29.02
C ALA A 30 -5.56 21.22 27.75
N ALA A 31 -5.43 21.90 26.61
CA ALA A 31 -5.17 21.24 25.34
C ALA A 31 -3.93 20.38 25.56
N ASP A 32 -4.14 19.07 25.51
CA ASP A 32 -3.08 18.08 25.49
C ASP A 32 -2.07 18.56 24.46
N THR A 33 -0.82 18.77 24.87
CA THR A 33 0.29 19.05 23.96
C THR A 33 0.48 17.81 23.11
N ARG A 34 -0.39 17.68 22.10
CA ARG A 34 -0.25 16.74 21.01
C ARG A 34 1.11 17.04 20.41
N PRO A 35 2.03 16.06 20.33
CA PRO A 35 3.25 16.26 19.57
C PRO A 35 2.83 16.83 18.21
N ALA A 36 3.45 17.94 17.81
CA ALA A 36 3.20 18.56 16.51
C ALA A 36 3.09 17.43 15.49
N PRO A 37 2.05 17.40 14.64
CA PRO A 37 1.95 16.36 13.64
C PRO A 37 3.28 16.38 12.91
N VAL A 38 4.06 15.31 13.08
CA VAL A 38 5.15 15.04 12.18
C VAL A 38 4.42 14.97 10.86
N VAL A 39 4.63 15.99 10.02
CA VAL A 39 4.34 15.90 8.61
C VAL A 39 5.29 14.80 8.14
N GLN A 40 4.88 13.55 8.34
CA GLN A 40 5.28 12.50 7.46
C GLN A 40 4.86 13.05 6.11
N SER A 41 5.83 13.26 5.22
CA SER A 41 5.60 13.51 3.80
C SER A 41 4.83 12.31 3.26
N SER A 42 3.56 12.25 3.61
CA SER A 42 2.55 11.52 2.91
C SER A 42 2.49 12.28 1.60
N SER A 43 2.77 11.63 0.48
CA SER A 43 2.31 12.10 -0.81
C SER A 43 0.77 12.03 -0.83
N SER A 44 0.14 12.78 0.08
CA SER A 44 -1.31 12.91 0.21
C SER A 44 -1.73 14.05 -0.71
N GLY A 45 -2.05 13.68 -1.94
CA GLY A 45 -3.39 13.93 -2.46
C GLY A 45 -3.78 15.38 -2.76
N THR A 46 -3.03 16.07 -3.61
CA THR A 46 -3.69 16.55 -4.84
C THR A 46 -3.92 15.29 -5.67
N THR A 47 -5.10 15.06 -6.26
CA THR A 47 -5.27 13.97 -7.24
C THR A 47 -4.12 14.07 -8.25
N GLY A 48 -3.11 13.22 -8.11
CA GLY A 48 -1.86 13.40 -8.85
C GLY A 48 -2.09 13.21 -10.33
N PRO A 49 -1.20 13.71 -11.19
CA PRO A 49 -1.32 13.56 -12.65
C PRO A 49 -1.31 12.09 -13.11
N GLY A 50 -1.01 11.14 -12.22
CA GLY A 50 -1.09 9.70 -12.46
C GLY A 50 -2.45 9.23 -12.98
N GLY A 51 -3.54 9.57 -12.30
CA GLY A 51 -4.88 9.14 -12.72
C GLY A 51 -5.29 9.75 -14.06
N PHE A 52 -4.93 11.02 -14.30
CA PHE A 52 -5.13 11.66 -15.60
C PHE A 52 -4.34 10.95 -16.71
N ALA A 53 -3.06 10.64 -16.46
CA ALA A 53 -2.21 9.93 -17.41
C ALA A 53 -2.75 8.53 -17.74
N GLU A 54 -3.23 7.79 -16.74
CA GLU A 54 -3.84 6.47 -16.92
C GLU A 54 -5.04 6.55 -17.86
N MET A 55 -5.96 7.49 -17.61
CA MET A 55 -7.15 7.68 -18.45
C MET A 55 -6.79 8.13 -19.87
N TYR A 56 -5.82 9.05 -20.01
CA TYR A 56 -5.37 9.51 -21.32
C TYR A 56 -4.72 8.38 -22.14
N VAL A 57 -3.85 7.58 -21.54
CA VAL A 57 -3.21 6.43 -22.21
C VAL A 57 -4.25 5.37 -22.56
N ALA A 58 -5.25 5.13 -21.69
CA ALA A 58 -6.35 4.23 -22.02
C ALA A 58 -7.22 4.71 -23.19
N ALA A 59 -7.51 6.02 -23.27
CA ALA A 59 -8.21 6.62 -24.41
C ALA A 59 -7.37 6.54 -25.69
N PHE A 60 -6.08 6.90 -25.61
CA PHE A 60 -5.14 6.83 -26.74
C PHE A 60 -5.04 5.41 -27.32
N LEU A 61 -4.88 4.39 -26.47
CA LEU A 61 -4.76 3.00 -26.91
C LEU A 61 -6.02 2.44 -27.55
N ARG A 62 -7.20 2.90 -27.12
CA ARG A 62 -8.50 2.51 -27.68
C ARG A 62 -8.89 3.34 -28.90
N SER A 63 -8.19 4.44 -29.15
CA SER A 63 -8.53 5.37 -30.21
C SER A 63 -8.40 4.74 -31.59
N GLY A 64 -9.30 5.14 -32.48
CA GLY A 64 -9.29 4.82 -33.91
C GLY A 64 -10.05 5.90 -34.68
N ASP A 65 -10.46 5.57 -35.90
CA ASP A 65 -11.27 6.43 -36.77
C ASP A 65 -12.46 7.03 -35.98
N GLY A 66 -12.54 8.36 -35.87
CA GLY A 66 -13.61 9.07 -35.18
C GLY A 66 -13.43 9.29 -33.67
N SER A 67 -12.30 8.87 -33.09
CA SER A 67 -12.02 9.04 -31.64
C SER A 67 -11.35 10.38 -31.27
N GLN A 68 -11.24 11.32 -32.22
CA GLN A 68 -10.52 12.59 -32.05
C GLN A 68 -11.10 13.43 -30.91
N GLU A 69 -12.43 13.50 -30.79
CA GLU A 69 -13.10 14.30 -29.75
C GLU A 69 -12.87 13.73 -28.34
N GLU A 70 -12.90 12.40 -28.19
CA GLU A 70 -12.58 11.74 -26.91
C GLU A 70 -11.12 12.02 -26.50
N LEU A 71 -10.19 11.95 -27.45
CA LEU A 71 -8.78 12.21 -27.19
C LEU A 71 -8.51 13.71 -26.93
N ALA A 72 -9.29 14.60 -27.54
CA ALA A 72 -9.19 16.05 -27.37
C ALA A 72 -9.50 16.52 -25.94
N ALA A 73 -10.27 15.74 -25.17
CA ALA A 73 -10.52 16.00 -23.76
C ALA A 73 -9.24 15.96 -22.90
N PHE A 74 -8.22 15.24 -23.34
CA PHE A 74 -6.93 15.14 -22.66
C PHE A 74 -5.85 15.98 -23.34
N TYR A 75 -5.85 16.02 -24.67
CA TYR A 75 -4.88 16.73 -25.49
C TYR A 75 -5.59 17.51 -26.58
N ALA A 76 -5.78 18.81 -26.41
CA ALA A 76 -6.60 19.64 -27.30
C ALA A 76 -6.24 19.52 -28.79
N ARG A 77 -4.96 19.32 -29.13
CA ARG A 77 -4.50 19.15 -30.53
C ARG A 77 -4.82 17.78 -31.13
N ALA A 78 -5.44 16.88 -30.37
CA ALA A 78 -5.92 15.60 -30.87
C ALA A 78 -7.11 15.74 -31.83
N ALA A 79 -7.86 16.85 -31.75
CA ALA A 79 -8.96 17.14 -32.65
C ALA A 79 -8.54 17.18 -34.14
N ASP A 80 -7.29 17.58 -34.39
CA ASP A 80 -6.73 17.72 -35.74
C ASP A 80 -5.96 16.46 -36.21
N LEU A 81 -5.98 15.37 -35.43
CA LEU A 81 -5.26 14.15 -35.78
C LEU A 81 -6.06 13.28 -36.75
N GLU A 82 -5.33 12.75 -37.74
CA GLU A 82 -5.79 11.62 -38.54
C GLU A 82 -5.50 10.34 -37.74
N LEU A 83 -6.52 9.86 -37.03
CA LEU A 83 -6.49 8.55 -36.36
C LEU A 83 -6.94 7.50 -37.36
N GLU A 84 -6.22 6.38 -37.42
CA GLU A 84 -6.53 5.27 -38.32
C GLU A 84 -6.98 4.04 -37.54
N GLY A 85 -7.88 3.27 -38.17
CA GLY A 85 -8.22 1.93 -37.74
C GLY A 85 -9.44 1.90 -36.83
N ARG A 86 -9.93 0.69 -36.53
CA ARG A 86 -11.16 0.53 -35.76
C ARG A 86 -10.94 0.94 -34.30
N PRO A 87 -11.80 1.80 -33.72
CA PRO A 87 -11.82 2.02 -32.27
C PRO A 87 -11.92 0.70 -31.49
N ASP A 88 -11.31 0.66 -30.30
CA ASP A 88 -11.21 -0.52 -29.43
C ASP A 88 -10.57 -1.76 -30.10
N ALA A 89 -9.80 -1.58 -31.19
CA ALA A 89 -9.02 -2.67 -31.76
C ALA A 89 -7.99 -3.23 -30.77
N VAL A 90 -7.42 -2.37 -29.92
CA VAL A 90 -6.59 -2.75 -28.78
C VAL A 90 -7.42 -2.61 -27.51
N GLN A 91 -7.57 -3.70 -26.75
CA GLN A 91 -8.29 -3.65 -25.47
C GLN A 91 -7.32 -3.36 -24.34
N VAL A 92 -7.68 -2.41 -23.48
CA VAL A 92 -6.90 -2.08 -22.28
C VAL A 92 -7.46 -2.85 -21.09
N GLY A 93 -6.62 -3.68 -20.47
CA GLY A 93 -6.94 -4.40 -19.25
C GLY A 93 -6.58 -3.59 -18.02
N GLN A 94 -5.48 -3.96 -17.36
CA GLN A 94 -4.95 -3.23 -16.20
C GLN A 94 -4.06 -2.08 -16.67
N ILE A 95 -4.22 -0.90 -16.06
CA ILE A 95 -3.40 0.27 -16.34
C ILE A 95 -3.02 0.95 -15.01
N ALA A 96 -1.80 1.46 -14.90
CA ALA A 96 -1.32 2.13 -13.69
C ALA A 96 -0.15 3.07 -13.99
N ALA A 97 -0.10 4.23 -13.34
CA ALA A 97 1.08 5.07 -13.29
C ALA A 97 2.18 4.38 -12.46
N VAL A 98 3.33 4.11 -13.09
CA VAL A 98 4.49 3.43 -12.48
C VAL A 98 5.63 4.37 -12.13
N ARG A 99 5.57 5.62 -12.61
CA ARG A 99 6.48 6.71 -12.25
C ARG A 99 5.79 8.04 -12.44
N VAL A 100 5.88 8.91 -11.46
CA VAL A 100 5.45 10.32 -11.53
C VAL A 100 6.65 11.16 -11.18
N GLU A 101 7.11 11.96 -12.14
CA GLU A 101 8.25 12.85 -11.98
C GLU A 101 7.76 14.29 -12.14
N GLU A 102 7.97 15.10 -11.11
CA GLU A 102 7.69 16.54 -11.15
C GLU A 102 8.89 17.25 -11.74
N ILE A 103 8.70 17.86 -12.90
CA ILE A 103 9.74 18.59 -13.64
C ILE A 103 9.73 20.06 -13.22
N GLU A 104 8.53 20.63 -13.05
CA GLU A 104 8.32 21.96 -12.46
C GLU A 104 7.30 21.85 -11.33
N PRO A 105 7.64 22.29 -10.10
CA PRO A 105 6.77 22.17 -8.93
C PRO A 105 5.37 22.70 -9.16
N GLY A 106 4.36 21.86 -8.96
CA GLY A 106 2.95 22.22 -9.05
C GLY A 106 2.46 22.54 -10.46
N ARG A 107 3.26 22.34 -11.51
CA ARG A 107 2.90 22.78 -12.86
C ARG A 107 3.20 21.77 -13.96
N TYR A 108 4.36 21.11 -13.95
CA TYR A 108 4.77 20.25 -15.06
C TYR A 108 5.27 18.90 -14.58
N TRP A 109 4.70 17.83 -15.13
CA TRP A 109 5.04 16.46 -14.77
C TRP A 109 5.31 15.60 -16.00
N SER A 110 6.16 14.61 -15.78
CA SER A 110 6.38 13.47 -16.67
C SER A 110 5.87 12.22 -15.97
N VAL A 111 4.81 11.60 -16.51
CA VAL A 111 4.21 10.40 -15.95
C VAL A 111 4.46 9.21 -16.86
N THR A 112 5.02 8.13 -16.33
CA THR A 112 5.11 6.84 -17.03
C THR A 112 3.97 5.94 -16.57
N VAL A 113 3.19 5.44 -17.53
CA VAL A 113 2.04 4.55 -17.32
C VAL A 113 2.35 3.17 -17.90
N ALA A 114 2.09 2.12 -17.14
CA ALA A 114 2.11 0.74 -17.60
C ALA A 114 0.69 0.32 -17.99
N ALA A 115 0.53 -0.28 -19.17
CA ALA A 115 -0.75 -0.78 -19.67
C ALA A 115 -0.61 -2.24 -20.10
N ARG A 116 -1.47 -3.09 -19.53
CA ARG A 116 -1.68 -4.47 -19.98
C ARG A 116 -2.72 -4.45 -21.11
N VAL A 117 -2.27 -4.66 -22.33
CA VAL A 117 -3.10 -4.57 -23.54
C VAL A 117 -3.34 -5.95 -24.14
N LEU A 118 -4.55 -6.17 -24.67
CA LEU A 118 -4.83 -7.27 -25.59
C LEU A 118 -4.73 -6.72 -27.01
N GLU A 119 -3.67 -7.12 -27.70
CA GLU A 119 -3.44 -6.72 -29.09
C GLU A 119 -4.18 -7.65 -30.03
N PRO A 120 -4.80 -7.11 -31.10
CA PRO A 120 -5.44 -7.92 -32.11
C PRO A 120 -4.39 -8.77 -32.83
N ALA A 121 -4.82 -9.91 -33.35
CA ALA A 121 -3.98 -10.71 -34.23
C ALA A 121 -3.56 -9.89 -35.46
N ARG A 122 -2.37 -10.18 -36.01
CA ARG A 122 -1.87 -9.44 -37.18
C ARG A 122 -2.83 -9.55 -38.36
N LYS A 123 -2.85 -8.54 -39.23
CA LYS A 123 -3.64 -8.58 -40.46
C LYS A 123 -3.20 -9.79 -41.30
N GLY A 124 -4.13 -10.65 -41.69
CA GLY A 124 -3.86 -11.95 -42.35
C GLY A 124 -3.74 -13.15 -41.40
N ALA A 125 -3.90 -12.96 -40.09
CA ALA A 125 -3.83 -14.03 -39.09
C ALA A 125 -4.94 -15.07 -39.16
N ALA A 126 -6.06 -14.77 -39.84
CA ALA A 126 -7.16 -15.72 -40.00
C ALA A 126 -6.71 -17.02 -40.69
N ASP A 127 -5.75 -16.92 -41.62
CA ASP A 127 -5.20 -18.07 -42.35
C ASP A 127 -4.11 -18.81 -41.56
N SER A 128 -3.48 -18.15 -40.57
CA SER A 128 -2.42 -18.73 -39.74
C SER A 128 -2.89 -19.18 -38.36
N GLY A 129 -4.14 -18.91 -37.99
CA GLY A 129 -4.69 -19.22 -36.67
C GLY A 129 -4.08 -18.42 -35.51
N GLU A 130 -3.44 -17.27 -35.80
CA GLU A 130 -2.80 -16.45 -34.77
C GLU A 130 -3.86 -15.79 -33.88
N GLN A 131 -3.71 -15.93 -32.56
CA GLN A 131 -4.66 -15.41 -31.58
C GLN A 131 -4.23 -14.04 -31.04
N PRO A 132 -5.17 -13.22 -30.53
CA PRO A 132 -4.85 -12.02 -29.78
C PRO A 132 -3.88 -12.31 -28.62
N VAL A 133 -2.95 -11.39 -28.39
CA VAL A 133 -1.87 -11.58 -27.41
C VAL A 133 -1.90 -10.50 -26.36
N ILE A 134 -1.69 -10.90 -25.10
CA ILE A 134 -1.60 -9.96 -23.98
C ILE A 134 -0.15 -9.49 -23.84
N ARG A 135 0.05 -8.17 -23.83
CA ARG A 135 1.37 -7.54 -23.62
C ARG A 135 1.32 -6.47 -22.54
N MET A 136 2.47 -6.21 -21.94
CA MET A 136 2.68 -5.03 -21.09
C MET A 136 3.42 -3.98 -21.92
N ARG A 137 2.86 -2.77 -22.01
CA ARG A 137 3.47 -1.61 -22.68
C ARG A 137 3.60 -0.46 -21.70
N PHE A 138 4.53 0.45 -21.98
CA PHE A 138 4.80 1.59 -21.13
C PHE A 138 4.76 2.87 -21.96
N PHE A 139 4.07 3.88 -21.45
CA PHE A 139 3.88 5.15 -22.13
C PHE A 139 4.28 6.29 -21.22
N ARG A 140 5.01 7.27 -21.74
CA ARG A 140 5.34 8.50 -21.03
C ARG A 140 4.45 9.64 -21.54
N VAL A 141 3.87 10.38 -20.60
CA VAL A 141 2.95 11.48 -20.85
C VAL A 141 3.48 12.76 -20.19
N PRO A 142 3.75 13.82 -20.96
CA PRO A 142 4.00 15.15 -20.41
C PRO A 142 2.67 15.84 -20.06
N ILE A 143 2.52 16.32 -18.84
CA ILE A 143 1.28 16.90 -18.31
C ILE A 143 1.56 18.27 -17.70
N GLU A 144 0.76 19.27 -18.07
CA GLU A 144 0.70 20.57 -17.41
C GLU A 144 -0.55 20.66 -16.52
N ALA A 145 -0.41 21.28 -15.35
CA ALA A 145 -1.54 21.78 -14.57
C ALA A 145 -1.64 23.28 -14.75
N ASP A 146 -2.86 23.77 -14.92
CA ASP A 146 -3.13 25.17 -14.63
C ASP A 146 -2.88 25.45 -13.14
N ARG A 147 -2.51 26.69 -12.81
CA ARG A 147 -1.99 27.10 -11.49
C ARG A 147 -2.88 26.60 -10.33
N ASP A 148 -2.25 26.31 -9.20
CA ASP A 148 -2.91 25.99 -7.92
C ASP A 148 -3.94 24.83 -7.98
N GLY A 149 -3.60 23.74 -8.69
CA GLY A 149 -4.47 22.56 -8.77
C GLY A 149 -5.63 22.71 -9.75
N GLY A 150 -5.45 23.56 -10.77
CA GLY A 150 -6.37 23.70 -11.90
C GLY A 150 -6.41 22.47 -12.80
N PRO A 151 -7.14 22.54 -13.92
CA PRO A 151 -7.28 21.42 -14.85
C PRO A 151 -5.93 20.91 -15.36
N LEU A 152 -5.83 19.61 -15.53
CA LEU A 152 -4.69 18.93 -16.13
C LEU A 152 -4.88 18.84 -17.65
N ALA A 153 -3.81 19.06 -18.39
CA ALA A 153 -3.77 18.87 -19.84
C ALA A 153 -2.49 18.15 -20.25
N ALA A 154 -2.61 17.20 -21.18
CA ALA A 154 -1.43 16.62 -21.81
C ALA A 154 -0.82 17.63 -22.78
N LEU A 155 0.51 17.70 -22.83
CA LEU A 155 1.22 18.59 -23.74
C LEU A 155 1.57 17.92 -25.08
N ALA A 156 1.50 16.60 -25.14
CA ALA A 156 1.80 15.80 -26.33
C ALA A 156 1.06 14.45 -26.31
N LEU A 157 1.12 13.73 -27.43
CA LEU A 157 0.72 12.32 -27.50
C LEU A 157 1.59 11.44 -26.58
N PRO A 158 1.04 10.33 -26.04
CA PRO A 158 1.84 9.39 -25.26
C PRO A 158 2.99 8.83 -26.09
N SER A 159 4.20 8.87 -25.54
CA SER A 159 5.37 8.25 -26.17
C SER A 159 5.57 6.85 -25.61
N GLU A 160 5.63 5.83 -26.47
CA GLU A 160 5.98 4.49 -26.02
C GLU A 160 7.45 4.44 -25.56
N VAL A 161 7.69 3.88 -24.38
CA VAL A 161 9.01 3.79 -23.75
C VAL A 161 9.29 2.37 -23.30
N ALA A 162 10.58 2.04 -23.09
CA ALA A 162 10.95 0.79 -22.47
C ALA A 162 10.36 0.67 -21.05
N ALA A 163 10.13 -0.57 -20.61
CA ALA A 163 9.77 -0.85 -19.23
C ALA A 163 10.78 -0.19 -18.27
N PRO A 164 10.33 0.55 -17.24
CA PRO A 164 11.21 0.98 -16.17
C PRO A 164 11.95 -0.25 -15.63
N GLY A 165 13.27 -0.20 -15.59
CA GLY A 165 14.07 -1.32 -15.12
C GLY A 165 13.63 -1.75 -13.73
N GLY A 166 13.45 -3.06 -13.53
CA GLY A 166 13.28 -3.62 -12.19
C GLY A 166 14.57 -3.46 -11.39
N GLY A 167 14.45 -3.06 -10.13
CA GLY A 167 15.59 -3.02 -9.20
C GLY A 167 15.75 -4.35 -8.47
N THR A 168 16.98 -4.72 -8.15
CA THR A 168 17.23 -5.66 -7.04
C THR A 168 17.09 -4.90 -5.72
N PRO A 169 16.41 -5.46 -4.70
CA PRO A 169 16.39 -4.87 -3.38
C PRO A 169 17.83 -4.68 -2.89
N LYS A 170 18.16 -3.46 -2.45
CA LYS A 170 19.45 -3.18 -1.81
C LYS A 170 19.45 -3.53 -0.34
N ALA A 171 18.27 -3.57 0.29
CA ALA A 171 18.12 -3.95 1.67
C ALA A 171 18.19 -5.47 1.83
N GLU A 172 18.83 -5.91 2.91
CA GLU A 172 18.89 -7.33 3.31
C GLU A 172 17.90 -7.59 4.44
N LEU A 173 17.43 -8.83 4.56
CA LEU A 173 16.57 -9.23 5.68
C LEU A 173 17.42 -9.40 6.95
N ALA A 174 16.96 -8.86 8.08
CA ALA A 174 17.62 -8.99 9.38
C ALA A 174 17.31 -10.33 10.09
N TYR A 175 17.37 -11.44 9.33
CA TYR A 175 17.00 -12.78 9.78
C TYR A 175 18.06 -13.80 9.40
N GLY A 176 18.19 -14.85 10.21
CA GLY A 176 19.04 -15.99 9.94
C GLY A 176 18.54 -16.86 8.78
N ALA A 177 19.32 -17.89 8.47
CA ALA A 177 18.99 -18.85 7.42
C ALA A 177 17.63 -19.54 7.69
N PRO A 178 16.85 -19.85 6.65
CA PRO A 178 15.57 -20.55 6.82
C PRO A 178 15.78 -21.96 7.35
N MET A 179 15.07 -22.29 8.42
CA MET A 179 15.00 -23.62 9.03
C MET A 179 13.71 -24.31 8.58
N PRO A 180 13.75 -25.60 8.20
CA PRO A 180 12.53 -26.36 7.92
C PRO A 180 11.59 -26.37 9.11
N ALA A 181 10.29 -26.19 8.87
CA ALA A 181 9.30 -26.20 9.94
C ALA A 181 9.17 -27.61 10.54
N GLN A 182 9.45 -27.74 11.84
CA GLN A 182 9.29 -28.99 12.57
C GLN A 182 8.02 -28.91 13.42
N SER A 183 7.05 -29.81 13.20
CA SER A 183 5.78 -29.80 13.95
C SER A 183 5.93 -30.00 15.45
N SER A 184 7.04 -30.62 15.88
CA SER A 184 7.39 -30.79 17.27
C SER A 184 7.91 -29.51 17.95
N ASP A 185 8.29 -28.47 17.19
CA ASP A 185 8.78 -27.20 17.75
C ASP A 185 7.59 -26.36 18.29
N PRO A 186 7.60 -25.97 19.59
CA PRO A 186 6.52 -25.19 20.19
C PRO A 186 6.20 -23.86 19.48
N ALA A 187 7.21 -23.18 18.92
CA ALA A 187 7.01 -21.95 18.17
C ALA A 187 6.29 -22.23 16.84
N VAL A 188 6.74 -23.25 16.11
CA VAL A 188 6.12 -23.69 14.85
C VAL A 188 4.68 -24.14 15.07
N GLY A 189 4.41 -24.87 16.15
CA GLY A 189 3.05 -25.29 16.52
C GLY A 189 2.11 -24.10 16.72
N THR A 190 2.55 -23.10 17.50
CA THR A 190 1.78 -21.87 17.74
C THR A 190 1.51 -21.11 16.42
N VAL A 191 2.54 -20.92 15.61
CA VAL A 191 2.43 -20.22 14.32
C VAL A 191 1.51 -20.96 13.35
N SER A 192 1.59 -22.29 13.29
CA SER A 192 0.78 -23.12 12.40
C SER A 192 -0.71 -23.02 12.74
N GLU A 193 -1.03 -23.09 14.02
CA GLU A 193 -2.39 -22.96 14.52
C GLU A 193 -2.95 -21.54 14.34
N PHE A 194 -2.14 -20.52 14.66
CA PHE A 194 -2.49 -19.12 14.42
C PHE A 194 -2.82 -18.88 12.95
N LEU A 195 -1.95 -19.31 12.02
CA LEU A 195 -2.15 -19.08 10.58
C LEU A 195 -3.31 -19.90 10.01
N SER A 196 -3.58 -21.10 10.55
CA SER A 196 -4.77 -21.88 10.20
C SER A 196 -6.04 -21.14 10.60
N ALA A 197 -6.12 -20.63 11.84
CA ALA A 197 -7.25 -19.83 12.29
C ALA A 197 -7.38 -18.50 11.51
N TYR A 198 -6.25 -17.87 11.17
CA TYR A 198 -6.20 -16.58 10.50
C TYR A 198 -6.60 -16.64 9.02
N LEU A 199 -6.19 -17.69 8.28
CA LEU A 199 -6.32 -17.77 6.82
C LEU A 199 -7.35 -18.79 6.31
N SER A 200 -7.60 -19.88 7.03
CA SER A 200 -8.62 -20.86 6.66
C SER A 200 -9.85 -20.82 7.55
N GLY A 201 -9.81 -20.06 8.65
CA GLY A 201 -10.86 -20.05 9.66
C GLY A 201 -10.93 -21.33 10.48
N SER A 202 -9.89 -22.17 10.42
CA SER A 202 -9.82 -23.43 11.17
C SER A 202 -9.26 -23.18 12.56
N GLY A 203 -10.09 -23.31 13.59
CA GLY A 203 -9.71 -23.08 14.99
C GLY A 203 -10.06 -21.69 15.51
N GLU A 204 -9.62 -21.39 16.73
CA GLU A 204 -9.92 -20.13 17.44
C GLU A 204 -8.69 -19.22 17.48
N LEU A 205 -8.69 -18.14 16.68
CA LEU A 205 -7.57 -17.20 16.56
C LEU A 205 -7.12 -16.63 17.91
N VAL A 206 -8.09 -16.31 18.79
CA VAL A 206 -7.84 -15.66 20.08
C VAL A 206 -6.96 -16.49 21.01
N ARG A 207 -6.90 -17.82 20.83
CA ARG A 207 -6.05 -18.70 21.64
C ARG A 207 -4.56 -18.58 21.37
N TYR A 208 -4.20 -18.03 20.21
CA TYR A 208 -2.83 -18.02 19.72
C TYR A 208 -2.24 -16.62 19.66
N ILE A 209 -2.99 -15.59 20.07
CA ILE A 209 -2.53 -14.20 20.10
C ILE A 209 -2.30 -13.74 21.54
N SER A 210 -1.35 -12.84 21.73
CA SER A 210 -1.03 -12.30 23.05
C SER A 210 -2.19 -11.46 23.60
N PRO A 211 -2.37 -11.38 24.94
CA PRO A 211 -3.36 -10.51 25.55
C PRO A 211 -3.21 -9.05 25.08
N GLY A 212 -4.32 -8.44 24.67
CA GLY A 212 -4.34 -7.06 24.17
C GLY A 212 -4.05 -6.92 22.67
N THR A 213 -3.55 -7.97 22.00
CA THR A 213 -3.38 -7.99 20.55
C THR A 213 -4.74 -8.06 19.86
N ARG A 214 -4.94 -7.20 18.85
CA ARG A 214 -6.16 -7.17 18.04
C ARG A 214 -5.84 -7.59 16.62
N LEU A 215 -6.12 -8.85 16.31
CA LEU A 215 -6.03 -9.40 14.97
C LEU A 215 -7.38 -10.02 14.59
N THR A 216 -7.83 -9.71 13.38
CA THR A 216 -9.06 -10.27 12.81
C THR A 216 -8.73 -11.25 11.71
N PRO A 217 -9.31 -12.46 11.68
CA PRO A 217 -9.05 -13.43 10.62
C PRO A 217 -9.51 -12.88 9.26
N VAL A 218 -8.89 -13.35 8.19
CA VAL A 218 -9.26 -12.98 6.81
C VAL A 218 -10.65 -13.54 6.50
N ARG A 219 -11.56 -12.67 6.03
CA ARG A 219 -12.95 -13.04 5.72
C ARG A 219 -13.40 -12.51 4.36
N PRO A 220 -14.09 -13.33 3.53
CA PRO A 220 -14.28 -14.79 3.71
C PRO A 220 -12.93 -15.53 3.67
N ALA A 221 -12.84 -16.71 4.29
CA ALA A 221 -11.59 -17.47 4.34
C ALA A 221 -11.16 -17.88 2.92
N PRO A 222 -10.02 -17.40 2.39
CA PRO A 222 -9.63 -17.66 1.01
C PRO A 222 -8.99 -19.04 0.79
N TYR A 223 -8.60 -19.72 1.88
CA TYR A 223 -7.89 -20.99 1.84
C TYR A 223 -8.65 -22.08 2.61
N GLN A 224 -8.50 -23.33 2.16
CA GLN A 224 -9.04 -24.52 2.80
C GLN A 224 -8.07 -25.08 3.85
N SER A 225 -6.75 -24.98 3.60
CA SER A 225 -5.73 -25.44 4.54
C SER A 225 -4.45 -24.61 4.43
N VAL A 226 -3.67 -24.63 5.50
CA VAL A 226 -2.43 -23.86 5.64
C VAL A 226 -1.35 -24.77 6.22
N THR A 227 -0.14 -24.71 5.69
CA THR A 227 1.00 -25.49 6.19
C THR A 227 2.22 -24.60 6.28
N VAL A 228 2.79 -24.48 7.47
CA VAL A 228 4.07 -23.79 7.66
C VAL A 228 5.18 -24.69 7.14
N THR A 229 6.02 -24.16 6.25
CA THR A 229 7.08 -24.92 5.59
C THR A 229 8.47 -24.60 6.11
N GLN A 230 8.70 -23.35 6.50
CA GLN A 230 9.99 -22.89 7.01
C GLN A 230 9.83 -21.68 7.92
N VAL A 231 10.79 -21.48 8.81
CA VAL A 231 10.89 -20.33 9.71
C VAL A 231 12.31 -19.77 9.69
N SER A 232 12.44 -18.46 9.66
CA SER A 232 13.69 -17.74 9.84
C SER A 232 13.55 -16.85 11.06
N ALA A 233 14.35 -17.08 12.10
CA ALA A 233 14.41 -16.21 13.27
C ALA A 233 15.28 -14.98 13.00
N GLU A 234 15.06 -13.89 13.72
CA GLU A 234 15.93 -12.72 13.65
C GLU A 234 17.40 -13.06 13.91
N THR A 235 18.34 -12.32 13.32
CA THR A 235 19.77 -12.68 13.36
C THR A 235 20.35 -12.76 14.78
N ALA A 236 19.75 -12.05 15.74
CA ALA A 236 20.16 -12.11 17.14
C ALA A 236 19.81 -13.44 17.82
N PHE A 237 18.82 -14.19 17.30
CA PHE A 237 18.45 -15.50 17.82
C PHE A 237 19.62 -16.48 17.67
N GLN A 238 19.92 -17.19 18.76
CA GLN A 238 20.92 -18.25 18.79
C GLN A 238 20.22 -19.57 19.07
N ASP A 239 20.36 -20.52 18.17
CA ASP A 239 19.98 -21.91 18.41
C ASP A 239 20.98 -22.51 19.39
N ALA A 240 20.62 -22.50 20.67
CA ALA A 240 21.50 -22.93 21.76
C ALA A 240 21.83 -24.43 21.70
N ASP A 241 20.90 -25.24 21.20
CA ASP A 241 21.02 -26.70 21.15
C ASP A 241 21.55 -27.19 19.79
N GLY A 242 21.53 -26.34 18.76
CA GLY A 242 22.03 -26.63 17.42
C GLY A 242 21.17 -27.62 16.65
N ASP A 243 19.91 -27.82 17.07
CA ASP A 243 18.99 -28.82 16.53
C ASP A 243 18.02 -28.24 15.48
N GLY A 244 18.20 -26.96 15.13
CA GLY A 244 17.40 -26.23 14.15
C GLY A 244 16.02 -25.86 14.67
N ARG A 245 15.87 -25.66 15.99
CA ARG A 245 14.60 -25.35 16.64
C ARG A 245 14.67 -24.04 17.42
N ILE A 246 13.51 -23.43 17.59
CA ILE A 246 13.31 -22.26 18.44
C ILE A 246 13.10 -22.67 19.88
N GLY A 247 12.35 -23.77 20.10
CA GLY A 247 12.01 -24.25 21.44
C GLY A 247 10.91 -23.44 22.12
N ALA A 248 10.69 -23.73 23.41
CA ALA A 248 9.72 -23.01 24.23
C ALA A 248 10.34 -21.73 24.80
N PRO A 249 9.56 -20.66 25.04
CA PRO A 249 10.10 -19.46 25.65
C PRO A 249 10.40 -19.72 27.14
N ALA A 250 11.51 -19.16 27.62
CA ALA A 250 11.93 -19.21 29.01
C ALA A 250 11.16 -18.20 29.89
N GLY A 251 10.58 -17.16 29.31
CA GLY A 251 9.89 -16.09 30.04
C GLY A 251 9.02 -15.21 29.15
N ARG A 252 9.32 -13.90 29.16
CA ARG A 252 8.58 -12.85 28.44
C ARG A 252 9.36 -12.24 27.28
N GLU A 253 10.31 -13.00 26.74
CA GLU A 253 11.07 -12.60 25.57
C GLU A 253 10.16 -12.39 24.36
N GLN A 254 10.67 -11.62 23.41
CA GLN A 254 10.07 -11.47 22.10
C GLN A 254 10.98 -12.12 21.07
N LEU A 255 10.36 -12.65 20.03
CA LEU A 255 11.07 -13.25 18.91
C LEU A 255 10.40 -12.85 17.61
N ARG A 256 11.19 -12.30 16.69
CA ARG A 256 10.70 -12.00 15.34
C ARG A 256 11.03 -13.14 14.40
N LEU A 257 10.04 -13.52 13.61
CA LEU A 257 10.13 -14.60 12.62
C LEU A 257 9.71 -14.10 11.24
N VAL A 258 10.35 -14.61 10.20
CA VAL A 258 9.77 -14.70 8.86
C VAL A 258 9.35 -16.15 8.63
N VAL A 259 8.10 -16.35 8.27
CA VAL A 259 7.46 -17.67 8.16
C VAL A 259 7.04 -17.91 6.73
N GLY A 260 7.59 -18.95 6.11
CA GLY A 260 7.16 -19.44 4.81
C GLY A 260 6.02 -20.44 4.94
N VAL A 261 4.98 -20.28 4.13
CA VAL A 261 3.72 -21.02 4.24
C VAL A 261 3.25 -21.48 2.87
N LYS A 262 2.64 -22.66 2.81
CA LYS A 262 1.81 -23.09 1.67
C LYS A 262 0.35 -23.06 2.08
N ALA A 263 -0.45 -22.25 1.41
CA ALA A 263 -1.89 -22.14 1.65
C ALA A 263 -2.66 -22.72 0.46
N ALA A 264 -3.42 -23.79 0.69
CA ALA A 264 -4.20 -24.47 -0.33
C ALA A 264 -5.56 -23.82 -0.50
N ARG A 265 -5.91 -23.48 -1.74
CA ARG A 265 -7.24 -22.98 -2.10
C ARG A 265 -8.24 -24.14 -2.23
N PRO A 266 -9.56 -23.85 -2.27
CA PRO A 266 -10.58 -24.88 -2.48
C PRO A 266 -10.44 -25.68 -3.79
N ASP A 267 -9.76 -25.14 -4.80
CA ASP A 267 -9.45 -25.83 -6.07
C ASP A 267 -8.22 -26.75 -5.98
N GLY A 268 -7.66 -26.95 -4.78
CA GLY A 268 -6.50 -27.80 -4.52
C GLY A 268 -5.16 -27.16 -4.86
N ILE A 269 -5.15 -25.95 -5.45
CA ILE A 269 -3.91 -25.26 -5.82
C ILE A 269 -3.35 -24.51 -4.61
N ALA A 270 -2.13 -24.88 -4.21
CA ALA A 270 -1.40 -24.21 -3.14
C ALA A 270 -0.68 -22.93 -3.62
N ARG A 271 -0.70 -21.89 -2.79
CA ARG A 271 0.05 -20.65 -2.98
C ARG A 271 1.12 -20.52 -1.90
N PRO A 272 2.38 -20.21 -2.25
CA PRO A 272 3.38 -19.83 -1.27
C PRO A 272 3.05 -18.43 -0.73
N LEU A 273 3.13 -18.26 0.58
CA LEU A 273 2.96 -17.00 1.30
C LEU A 273 4.14 -16.81 2.27
N SER A 274 4.42 -15.57 2.62
CA SER A 274 5.42 -15.22 3.63
C SER A 274 4.82 -14.24 4.63
N TYR A 275 5.07 -14.46 5.93
CA TYR A 275 4.58 -13.61 7.00
C TYR A 275 5.72 -13.23 7.93
N ALA A 276 5.83 -11.93 8.23
CA ALA A 276 6.64 -11.46 9.34
C ALA A 276 5.77 -11.44 10.60
N LEU A 277 6.24 -12.10 11.65
CA LEU A 277 5.51 -12.26 12.91
C LEU A 277 6.42 -11.86 14.07
N THR A 278 5.82 -11.24 15.09
CA THR A 278 6.45 -11.09 16.40
C THR A 278 5.73 -12.01 17.38
N LEU A 279 6.48 -12.91 18.00
CA LEU A 279 6.02 -13.77 19.07
C LEU A 279 6.41 -13.17 20.43
N SER A 280 5.60 -13.43 21.46
CA SER A 280 5.93 -13.15 22.85
C SER A 280 5.80 -14.40 23.70
N GLY A 281 6.78 -14.63 24.58
CA GLY A 281 6.72 -15.69 25.57
C GLY A 281 5.77 -15.37 26.72
N ARG A 282 5.00 -16.37 27.16
CA ARG A 282 4.22 -16.31 28.39
C ARG A 282 3.98 -17.72 28.93
N ASP A 283 4.29 -17.94 30.20
CA ASP A 283 4.05 -19.21 30.90
C ASP A 283 4.58 -20.46 30.15
N GLY A 284 5.76 -20.34 29.52
CA GLY A 284 6.38 -21.42 28.75
C GLY A 284 5.74 -21.68 27.38
N ARG A 285 4.87 -20.77 26.90
CA ARG A 285 4.19 -20.83 25.61
C ARG A 285 4.48 -19.58 24.78
N TRP A 286 4.63 -19.78 23.47
CA TRP A 286 4.61 -18.68 22.52
C TRP A 286 3.19 -18.22 22.23
N GLU A 287 3.01 -16.91 22.09
CA GLU A 287 1.80 -16.27 21.62
C GLU A 287 2.18 -15.27 20.52
N VAL A 288 1.32 -15.08 19.52
CA VAL A 288 1.54 -14.11 18.44
C VAL A 288 1.17 -12.71 18.93
N ALA A 289 2.20 -11.89 19.13
CA ALA A 289 2.05 -10.51 19.57
C ALA A 289 1.69 -9.57 18.41
N ALA A 290 2.25 -9.81 17.22
CA ALA A 290 1.99 -9.01 16.02
C ALA A 290 2.08 -9.80 14.71
N LEU A 291 1.29 -9.36 13.74
CA LEU A 291 1.49 -9.60 12.31
C LEU A 291 2.18 -8.36 11.74
N ASP A 292 3.48 -8.46 11.49
CA ASP A 292 4.28 -7.30 11.12
C ASP A 292 3.99 -6.90 9.67
N PRO A 293 3.82 -5.59 9.38
CA PRO A 293 3.52 -5.12 8.03
C PRO A 293 4.70 -5.30 7.07
N THR A 294 5.92 -5.37 7.61
CA THR A 294 7.15 -5.63 6.87
C THR A 294 8.12 -6.44 7.73
N PRO A 295 8.92 -7.34 7.15
CA PRO A 295 10.05 -7.92 7.87
C PRO A 295 11.06 -6.83 8.22
N GLN A 296 11.86 -7.08 9.26
CA GLN A 296 13.00 -6.23 9.57
C GLN A 296 14.08 -6.32 8.47
N ILE A 297 14.65 -5.17 8.14
CA ILE A 297 15.67 -5.05 7.11
C ILE A 297 16.91 -4.35 7.65
N VAL A 298 18.04 -4.62 7.01
CA VAL A 298 19.27 -3.85 7.13
C VAL A 298 19.50 -3.15 5.79
N LEU A 299 19.65 -1.83 5.83
CA LEU A 299 20.08 -1.06 4.67
C LEU A 299 21.61 -1.06 4.63
N PRO A 300 22.23 -1.25 3.45
CA PRO A 300 23.66 -1.03 3.31
C PRO A 300 23.96 0.45 3.60
N ASP A 301 25.08 0.72 4.28
CA ASP A 301 25.58 2.07 4.43
C ASP A 301 25.77 2.68 3.04
N LEU A 302 24.95 3.69 2.71
CA LEU A 302 25.13 4.46 1.49
C LEU A 302 26.32 5.40 1.70
N PRO A 303 27.32 5.43 0.81
CA PRO A 303 28.33 6.48 0.85
C PRO A 303 27.62 7.84 0.74
N ALA A 304 28.05 8.81 1.55
CA ALA A 304 27.51 10.17 1.53
C ALA A 304 27.49 10.67 0.08
N ALA A 305 26.32 11.15 -0.37
CA ALA A 305 26.16 11.71 -1.70
C ALA A 305 27.25 12.76 -1.93
N VAL A 306 28.16 12.50 -2.87
CA VAL A 306 29.16 13.49 -3.26
C VAL A 306 28.39 14.66 -3.84
N ALA A 307 28.38 15.79 -3.11
CA ALA A 307 27.80 17.03 -3.58
C ALA A 307 28.33 17.33 -4.98
N SER A 308 27.43 17.45 -5.96
CA SER A 308 27.81 17.84 -7.31
C SER A 308 28.55 19.18 -7.23
N PRO A 309 29.71 19.34 -7.92
CA PRO A 309 30.42 20.61 -7.91
C PRO A 309 29.52 21.67 -8.55
N SER A 310 29.18 22.68 -7.76
CA SER A 310 28.53 23.90 -8.22
C SER A 310 29.41 24.56 -9.28
N LEU A 311 28.91 24.63 -10.52
CA LEU A 311 29.52 25.44 -11.57
C LEU A 311 29.43 26.91 -11.17
N SER A 312 30.57 27.52 -10.84
CA SER A 312 30.70 28.96 -10.67
C SER A 312 30.37 29.68 -12.00
N PRO A 313 29.63 30.79 -11.98
CA PRO A 313 29.45 31.61 -13.17
C PRO A 313 30.77 32.30 -13.53
N ALA A 314 31.22 32.12 -14.76
CA ALA A 314 32.30 32.91 -15.33
C ALA A 314 31.84 34.36 -15.52
N ARG A 315 32.75 35.28 -15.21
CA ARG A 315 32.61 36.74 -15.34
C ARG A 315 32.87 37.21 -16.77
#